data_AF-Q1LF66-F1
#
_entry.id   AF-Q1LF66-F1
#
_cell.length_a   1.000
_cell.length_b   1.000
_cell.length_c   1.000
_cell.angle_alpha   90.00
_cell.angle_beta   90.00
_cell.angle_gamma   90.00
#
_symmetry.space_group_name_H-M   'P 1'
#
loop_
_entity.id
_entity.type
_entity.pdbx_description
1 polymer ?
#
loop_
_entity_poly.entity_id
_entity_poly.type
_entity_poly.pdbx_seq_one_letter_code
_entity_poly.pdbx_strand_id
1 'polypeptide(L)'
;MAKKSIRVSHVAIPGDLSVLKLKGYLRSALTEVAEGTGDDEILLIKVLVPRPLGLKAGEKLLDKVLQAIVDKDPRVSRVSVEFVDGDVTPEKIAESQARTQKEIDAYGHLLQESTDEGESDRH
;
A
#
# COMPACT_ATOMS: atom_id res chain seq x y z
N MET A 1 -18.61 14.83 12.15
CA MET A 1 -17.41 14.68 11.31
C MET A 1 -17.29 13.21 10.94
N ALA A 2 -17.25 12.90 9.64
CA ALA A 2 -17.28 11.53 9.16
C ALA A 2 -16.00 10.80 9.57
N LYS A 3 -16.16 9.65 10.23
CA LYS A 3 -15.04 8.76 10.57
C LYS A 3 -14.55 8.16 9.26
N LYS A 4 -13.53 8.76 8.63
CA LYS A 4 -12.89 8.15 7.47
C LYS A 4 -12.41 6.76 7.86
N SER A 5 -12.93 5.76 7.18
CA SER A 5 -12.63 4.36 7.46
C SER A 5 -11.30 4.00 6.81
N ILE A 6 -10.41 3.36 7.55
CA ILE A 6 -9.10 2.97 7.04
C ILE A 6 -9.24 1.59 6.38
N ARG A 7 -8.91 1.52 5.10
CA ARG A 7 -8.94 0.28 4.33
C ARG A 7 -7.53 -0.12 3.92
N VAL A 8 -7.17 -1.36 4.22
CA VAL A 8 -5.88 -1.90 3.81
C VAL A 8 -6.05 -2.94 2.73
N SER A 9 -5.34 -2.73 1.63
CA SER A 9 -5.30 -3.68 0.53
C SER A 9 -3.90 -4.25 0.39
N HIS A 10 -3.83 -5.57 0.28
CA HIS A 10 -2.58 -6.29 0.16
C HIS A 10 -2.42 -6.79 -1.28
N VAL A 11 -1.29 -6.46 -1.89
CA VAL A 11 -0.93 -6.90 -3.23
C VAL A 11 0.26 -7.83 -3.11
N ALA A 12 0.02 -9.11 -3.37
CA ALA A 12 1.06 -10.12 -3.38
C ALA A 12 1.65 -10.28 -4.78
N ILE A 13 2.96 -10.19 -4.89
CA ILE A 13 3.65 -10.33 -6.17
C ILE A 13 4.13 -11.78 -6.34
N PRO A 14 3.69 -12.48 -7.40
CA PRO A 14 4.23 -13.79 -7.72
C PRO A 14 5.75 -13.72 -7.98
N GLY A 15 6.51 -14.60 -7.33
CA GLY A 15 7.97 -14.66 -7.45
C GLY A 15 8.48 -15.09 -8.83
N ASP A 16 7.62 -15.70 -9.64
CA ASP A 16 7.92 -16.13 -11.00
C ASP A 16 7.77 -14.98 -12.04
N LEU A 17 7.30 -13.80 -11.63
CA LEU A 17 7.18 -12.67 -12.54
C LEU A 17 8.56 -12.15 -12.97
N SER A 18 8.68 -11.78 -14.25
CA SER A 18 9.81 -11.02 -14.75
C SER A 18 9.65 -9.53 -14.43
N VAL A 19 10.75 -8.79 -14.28
CA VAL A 19 10.77 -7.33 -13.99
C VAL A 19 9.88 -6.52 -14.93
N LEU A 20 9.86 -6.87 -16.22
CA LEU A 20 9.03 -6.20 -17.21
C LEU A 20 7.52 -6.37 -16.93
N LYS A 21 7.11 -7.58 -16.51
CA LYS A 21 5.73 -7.89 -16.14
C LYS A 21 5.38 -7.35 -14.76
N LEU A 22 6.33 -7.32 -13.82
CA LEU A 22 6.15 -6.77 -12.48
C LEU A 22 5.61 -5.33 -12.53
N LYS A 23 6.20 -4.48 -13.37
CA LYS A 23 5.76 -3.08 -13.53
C LYS A 23 4.29 -2.99 -13.92
N GLY A 24 3.88 -3.75 -14.93
CA GLY A 24 2.50 -3.77 -15.42
C GLY A 24 1.55 -4.35 -14.38
N TYR A 25 1.95 -5.46 -13.77
CA TYR A 25 1.17 -6.14 -12.73
C TYR A 25 0.93 -5.24 -11.52
N LEU A 26 1.96 -4.61 -10.98
CA LEU A 26 1.85 -3.64 -9.89
C LEU A 26 0.88 -2.53 -10.25
N ARG A 27 1.06 -1.90 -11.42
CA ARG A 27 0.19 -0.81 -11.84
C ARG A 27 -1.27 -1.26 -11.91
N SER A 28 -1.55 -2.41 -12.52
CA SER A 28 -2.91 -2.95 -12.63
C SER A 28 -3.49 -3.32 -11.27
N ALA A 29 -2.76 -4.09 -10.45
CA ALA A 29 -3.23 -4.53 -9.13
C ALA A 29 -3.49 -3.34 -8.20
N LEU A 30 -2.62 -2.33 -8.22
CA LEU A 30 -2.78 -1.12 -7.42
C LEU A 30 -3.94 -0.24 -7.92
N THR A 31 -4.16 -0.18 -9.25
CA THR A 31 -5.31 0.54 -9.83
C THR A 31 -6.62 -0.16 -9.44
N GLU A 32 -6.70 -1.49 -9.58
CA GLU A 32 -7.88 -2.27 -9.19
C GLU A 32 -8.23 -2.10 -7.71
N VAL A 33 -7.20 -2.08 -6.86
CA VAL A 33 -7.32 -1.80 -5.43
C VAL A 33 -7.83 -0.37 -5.16
N ALA A 34 -7.35 0.63 -5.90
CA ALA A 34 -7.79 2.01 -5.77
C ALA A 34 -9.26 2.18 -6.22
N GLU A 35 -9.64 1.56 -7.35
CA GLU A 35 -11.01 1.61 -7.89
C GLU A 35 -12.03 0.96 -6.97
N GLY A 36 -11.63 -0.06 -6.20
CA GLY A 36 -12.50 -0.73 -5.24
C GLY A 36 -12.76 0.04 -3.93
N THR A 37 -12.19 1.24 -3.76
CA THR A 37 -12.22 2.00 -2.50
C THR A 37 -13.14 3.23 -2.60
N GLY A 38 -13.99 3.43 -1.60
CA GLY A 38 -14.93 4.55 -1.56
C GLY A 38 -14.26 5.92 -1.37
N ASP A 39 -14.92 7.00 -1.80
CA ASP A 39 -14.39 8.37 -1.71
C ASP A 39 -14.08 8.86 -0.29
N ASP A 40 -14.65 8.24 0.75
CA ASP A 40 -14.49 8.64 2.15
C ASP A 40 -13.54 7.71 2.95
N GLU A 41 -12.82 6.81 2.26
CA GLU A 41 -11.91 5.84 2.88
C GLU A 41 -10.44 6.20 2.66
N ILE A 42 -9.62 6.01 3.69
CA ILE A 42 -8.16 6.14 3.59
C ILE A 42 -7.61 4.80 3.11
N LEU A 43 -7.00 4.78 1.92
CA LEU A 43 -6.44 3.56 1.35
C LEU A 43 -4.96 3.43 1.72
N LEU A 44 -4.63 2.36 2.45
CA LEU A 44 -3.25 1.89 2.62
C LEU A 44 -3.02 0.68 1.75
N ILE A 45 -1.97 0.75 0.92
CA ILE A 45 -1.62 -0.37 0.04
C ILE A 45 -0.31 -0.98 0.51
N LYS A 46 -0.35 -2.30 0.78
CA LYS A 46 0.84 -3.05 1.16
C LYS A 46 1.21 -4.05 0.08
N VAL A 47 2.40 -3.86 -0.48
CA VAL A 47 2.91 -4.66 -1.60
C VAL A 47 3.95 -5.64 -1.08
N LEU A 48 3.67 -6.93 -1.17
CA LEU A 48 4.62 -7.98 -0.82
C LEU A 48 5.39 -8.41 -2.06
N VAL A 49 6.70 -8.11 -2.08
CA VAL A 49 7.58 -8.43 -3.20
C VAL A 49 8.60 -9.47 -2.75
N PRO A 50 8.79 -10.58 -3.47
CA PRO A 50 9.86 -11.51 -3.15
C PRO A 50 11.21 -10.81 -3.33
N ARG A 51 12.11 -10.91 -2.33
CA ARG A 51 13.47 -10.35 -2.34
C ARG A 51 14.21 -10.52 -3.67
N PRO A 52 14.31 -11.73 -4.26
CA PRO A 52 15.04 -11.90 -5.52
C PRO A 52 14.42 -11.08 -6.66
N LEU A 53 13.10 -10.88 -6.65
CA LEU A 53 12.41 -10.09 -7.65
C LEU A 53 12.56 -8.58 -7.39
N GLY A 54 12.46 -8.16 -6.13
CA GLY A 54 12.70 -6.77 -5.73
C GLY A 54 14.11 -6.30 -6.07
N LEU A 55 15.12 -7.13 -5.78
CA LEU A 55 16.51 -6.89 -6.16
C LEU A 55 16.70 -6.81 -7.68
N LYS A 56 16.05 -7.69 -8.44
CA LYS A 56 16.10 -7.66 -9.91
C LYS A 56 15.39 -6.44 -10.50
N ALA A 57 14.26 -6.04 -9.92
CA ALA A 57 13.48 -4.90 -10.40
C ALA A 57 14.13 -3.56 -10.08
N GLY A 58 14.83 -3.49 -8.95
CA GLY A 58 15.43 -2.28 -8.42
C GLY A 58 14.40 -1.41 -7.70
N GLU A 59 14.79 -0.90 -6.53
CA GLU A 59 13.94 -0.03 -5.70
C GLU A 59 13.42 1.17 -6.48
N LYS A 60 14.23 1.73 -7.39
CA LYS A 60 13.85 2.87 -8.23
C LYS A 60 12.68 2.60 -9.17
N LEU A 61 12.53 1.36 -9.66
CA LEU A 61 11.38 0.99 -10.50
C LEU A 61 10.12 0.86 -9.65
N LEU A 62 10.23 0.20 -8.51
CA LEU A 62 9.13 0.06 -7.55
C LEU A 62 8.66 1.44 -7.12
N ASP A 63 9.56 2.27 -6.60
CA ASP A 63 9.30 3.64 -6.17
C ASP A 63 8.58 4.46 -7.25
N LYS A 64 9.08 4.44 -8.48
CA LYS A 64 8.46 5.15 -9.61
C LYS A 64 7.04 4.66 -9.92
N VAL A 65 6.78 3.35 -9.83
CA VAL A 65 5.43 2.80 -10.06
C VAL A 65 4.49 3.24 -8.95
N LEU A 66 4.92 3.14 -7.69
CA LEU A 66 4.10 3.49 -6.53
C LEU A 66 3.80 5.00 -6.53
N GLN A 67 4.82 5.82 -6.78
CA GLN A 67 4.66 7.27 -6.88
C GLN A 67 3.67 7.67 -7.99
N ALA A 68 3.75 7.01 -9.15
CA ALA A 68 2.81 7.28 -10.26
C ALA A 68 1.35 6.94 -9.93
N ILE A 69 1.10 6.11 -8.90
CA ILE A 69 -0.24 5.72 -8.47
C ILE A 69 -0.72 6.64 -7.37
N VAL A 70 0.13 6.97 -6.41
CA VAL A 70 -0.15 8.01 -5.40
C VAL A 70 -0.47 9.35 -6.08
N ASP A 71 0.26 9.69 -7.15
CA ASP A 71 0.02 10.91 -7.94
C ASP A 71 -1.29 10.85 -8.73
N LYS A 72 -1.70 9.66 -9.18
CA LYS A 72 -2.90 9.46 -9.99
C LYS A 72 -4.18 9.38 -9.15
N ASP A 73 -4.08 8.82 -7.94
CA ASP A 73 -5.21 8.51 -7.07
C ASP A 73 -5.02 9.16 -5.69
N PRO A 74 -5.64 10.33 -5.42
CA PRO A 74 -5.45 11.08 -4.17
C PRO A 74 -6.02 10.37 -2.93
N ARG A 75 -6.77 9.28 -3.12
CA ARG A 75 -7.28 8.41 -2.06
C ARG A 75 -6.20 7.51 -1.47
N VAL A 76 -5.13 7.26 -2.20
CA VAL A 76 -3.98 6.47 -1.75
C VAL A 76 -3.17 7.31 -0.77
N SER A 77 -3.41 7.11 0.53
CA SER A 77 -2.73 7.86 1.57
C SER A 77 -1.32 7.36 1.82
N ARG A 78 -1.10 6.03 1.72
CA ARG A 78 0.22 5.43 1.96
C ARG A 78 0.39 4.12 1.21
N VAL A 79 1.56 3.95 0.60
CA VAL A 79 1.98 2.69 -0.01
C VAL A 79 3.22 2.18 0.70
N SER A 80 3.19 0.93 1.15
CA SER A 80 4.32 0.27 1.82
C SER A 80 4.73 -0.95 1.02
N VAL A 81 6.03 -1.10 0.78
CA VAL A 81 6.60 -2.28 0.13
C VAL A 81 7.28 -3.13 1.20
N GLU A 82 6.96 -4.42 1.22
CA GLU A 82 7.58 -5.39 2.11
C GLU A 82 8.30 -6.44 1.27
N PHE A 83 9.61 -6.56 1.47
CA PHE A 83 10.41 -7.58 0.80
C PHE A 83 10.35 -8.88 1.57
N VAL A 84 9.76 -9.90 0.95
CA VAL A 84 9.61 -11.22 1.54
C VAL A 84 10.80 -12.09 1.12
N ASP A 85 11.45 -12.73 2.10
CA ASP A 85 12.51 -13.69 1.81
C ASP A 85 11.91 -15.01 1.30
N GLY A 86 12.27 -15.45 0.10
CA GLY A 86 11.69 -16.63 -0.57
C GLY A 86 10.33 -16.38 -1.24
N ASP A 87 9.54 -17.44 -1.41
CA ASP A 87 8.21 -17.38 -2.04
C ASP A 87 7.20 -16.58 -1.20
N VAL A 88 6.36 -15.82 -1.90
CA VAL A 88 5.21 -15.12 -1.31
C VAL A 88 4.08 -16.14 -1.14
N THR A 89 4.08 -16.83 -0.01
CA THR A 89 3.03 -17.79 0.34
C THR A 89 1.81 -17.10 0.95
N PRO A 90 0.60 -17.66 0.80
CA PRO A 90 -0.61 -17.11 1.42
C PRO A 90 -0.49 -16.94 2.94
N GLU A 91 0.29 -17.80 3.61
CA GLU A 91 0.59 -17.68 5.03
C GLU A 91 1.35 -16.39 5.37
N LYS A 92 2.36 -16.01 4.59
CA LYS A 92 3.10 -14.75 4.80
C LYS A 92 2.25 -13.54 4.49
N ILE A 93 1.39 -13.63 3.47
CA ILE A 93 0.43 -12.57 3.18
C ILE A 93 -0.55 -12.43 4.35
N ALA A 94 -1.05 -13.53 4.93
CA ALA A 94 -1.95 -13.52 6.07
C ALA A 94 -1.27 -12.99 7.35
N GLU A 95 -0.01 -13.33 7.59
CA GLU A 95 0.78 -12.82 8.72
C GLU A 95 1.02 -11.31 8.58
N SER A 96 1.43 -10.84 7.40
CA SER A 96 1.61 -9.42 7.11
C SER A 96 0.28 -8.65 7.22
N GLN A 97 -0.82 -9.25 6.74
CA GLN A 97 -2.18 -8.73 6.92
C GLN A 97 -2.55 -8.58 8.39
N ALA A 98 -2.39 -9.65 9.18
CA ALA A 98 -2.74 -9.65 10.59
C ALA A 98 -1.90 -8.64 11.38
N ARG A 99 -0.61 -8.51 11.05
CA ARG A 99 0.29 -7.54 11.67
C ARG A 99 -0.12 -6.11 11.32
N THR A 100 -0.34 -5.82 10.05
CA THR A 100 -0.73 -4.48 9.57
C THR A 100 -2.11 -4.08 10.10
N GLN A 101 -3.06 -5.02 10.14
CA GLN A 101 -4.39 -4.78 10.70
C GLN A 101 -4.32 -4.50 12.20
N LYS A 102 -3.46 -5.20 12.95
CA LYS A 102 -3.21 -4.90 14.37
C LYS A 102 -2.57 -3.54 14.56
N GLU A 103 -1.61 -3.17 13.71
CA GLU A 103 -0.99 -1.84 13.77
C GLU A 103 -2.00 -0.73 13.45
N ILE A 104 -2.93 -0.94 12.53
CA ILE A 104 -3.96 0.05 12.22
C ILE A 104 -5.08 0.08 13.25
N ASP A 105 -5.45 -1.06 13.83
CA ASP A 105 -6.36 -1.07 14.97
C ASP A 105 -5.73 -0.31 16.16
N ALA A 106 -4.43 -0.53 16.39
CA ALA A 106 -3.68 0.11 17.47
C ALA A 106 -3.28 1.56 17.21
N TYR A 107 -3.01 1.98 15.97
CA TYR A 107 -2.46 3.30 15.62
C TYR A 107 -3.25 4.05 14.53
N GLY A 108 -4.30 3.45 13.97
CA GLY A 108 -5.13 4.07 12.92
C GLY A 108 -5.81 5.36 13.39
N HIS A 109 -6.00 5.53 14.70
CA HIS A 109 -6.46 6.79 15.28
C HIS A 109 -5.45 7.95 15.08
N LEU A 110 -4.15 7.68 14.96
CA LEU A 110 -3.13 8.72 14.68
C LEU A 110 -3.15 9.16 13.21
N LEU A 111 -3.46 8.25 12.29
CA LEU A 111 -3.67 8.57 10.87
C LEU A 111 -4.94 9.42 10.65
N GLN A 112 -5.91 9.34 11.56
CA GLN A 112 -7.08 10.23 11.58
C GLN A 112 -6.73 11.66 12.02
N GLU A 113 -5.74 11.83 12.89
CA GLU A 113 -5.37 13.14 13.45
C GLU A 113 -4.52 13.98 12.47
N SER A 114 -3.76 13.36 11.57
CA SER A 114 -2.86 14.08 10.64
C SER A 114 -3.56 14.88 9.53
N THR A 115 -4.89 14.83 9.42
CA THR A 115 -5.67 15.72 8.53
C THR A 115 -6.14 17.00 9.26
N ASP A 116 -5.89 17.11 10.57
CA ASP A 116 -6.32 18.24 11.42
C ASP A 116 -5.12 19.00 12.04
N GLU A 117 -4.01 19.18 11.31
CA GLU A 117 -2.97 20.17 11.69
C GLU A 117 -2.89 21.26 10.62
N GLY A 118 -4.06 21.82 10.29
CA GLY A 118 -4.21 22.77 9.19
C GLY A 118 -5.02 24.03 9.48
N GLU A 119 -5.57 24.27 10.67
CA GLU A 119 -6.17 25.60 10.95
C GLU A 119 -6.51 25.78 12.44
N SER A 120 -5.58 26.32 13.23
CA SER A 120 -5.90 27.06 14.48
C SER A 120 -4.63 27.70 15.04
N ASP A 121 -4.20 28.83 14.46
CA ASP A 121 -3.70 29.94 15.29
C ASP A 121 -3.79 31.25 14.50
N ARG A 122 -5.00 31.82 14.50
CA ARG A 122 -5.19 33.28 14.51
C ARG A 122 -6.02 33.60 15.73
N HIS A 123 -5.40 34.15 16.75
CA HIS A 123 -6.02 35.21 17.52
C HIS A 123 -4.99 36.21 18.04
#